data_AF-A0A0D2X298-F1
#
_entry.id   AF-A0A0D2X298-F1
#
_cell.length_a   1.000
_cell.length_b   1.000
_cell.length_c   1.000
_cell.angle_alpha   90.00
_cell.angle_beta   90.00
_cell.angle_gamma   90.00
#
_symmetry.space_group_name_H-M   'P 1'
#
loop_
_entity.id
_entity.type
_entity.pdbx_description
1 polymer ?
#
loop_
_entity_poly.entity_id
_entity_poly.type
_entity_poly.pdbx_seq_one_letter_code
_entity_poly.pdbx_strand_id
1 'polypeptide(L)'
;MATEAEEAAFKQWLESELRSTLKIDDAVMFEYLVGIIALESSDDERREAVESFISELTDVPVDAFLDQVVSRWRAIVISQQAAEKDRQALERKKAQEKVDAISREQTAAIAAEMAASRKEISPEERKRRDAILEQYAYDHGSDEEDYVPEDGETDDIPGIAANNNQAMVADYHLQQRMQAKAEHEQKVARDKAQQDREKAEREKVKQRTQKQERRRM
;
A
#
# COMPACT_ATOMS: atom_id res chain seq x y z
N MET A 1 -16.67 20.45 1.44
CA MET A 1 -17.72 21.45 1.72
C MET A 1 -17.26 22.51 2.71
N ALA A 2 -16.89 22.21 3.97
CA ALA A 2 -16.43 23.25 4.91
C ALA A 2 -15.15 23.97 4.42
N THR A 3 -14.19 23.20 3.90
CA THR A 3 -12.90 23.70 3.40
C THR A 3 -13.04 24.60 2.16
N GLU A 4 -13.95 24.27 1.24
CA GLU A 4 -14.21 25.06 0.03
C GLU A 4 -14.87 26.40 0.35
N ALA A 5 -15.75 26.43 1.36
CA ALA A 5 -16.37 27.66 1.84
C ALA A 5 -15.36 28.59 2.53
N GLU A 6 -14.43 28.03 3.31
CA GLU A 6 -13.35 28.77 3.96
C GLU A 6 -12.37 29.35 2.93
N GLU A 7 -12.01 28.58 1.90
CA GLU A 7 -11.21 29.08 0.77
C GLU A 7 -11.92 30.19 -0.02
N ALA A 8 -13.21 30.05 -0.28
CA ALA A 8 -14.00 31.07 -0.98
C ALA A 8 -14.06 32.38 -0.16
N ALA A 9 -14.29 32.27 1.15
CA ALA A 9 -14.30 33.42 2.06
C ALA A 9 -12.91 34.09 2.13
N PHE A 10 -11.84 33.31 2.13
CA PHE A 10 -10.48 33.82 2.07
C PHE A 10 -10.20 34.57 0.77
N LYS A 11 -10.57 34.01 -0.38
CA LYS A 11 -10.41 34.64 -1.70
C LYS A 11 -11.15 35.97 -1.76
N GLN A 12 -12.39 36.01 -1.28
CA GLN A 12 -13.18 37.24 -1.25
C GLN A 12 -12.57 38.31 -0.33
N TRP A 13 -12.06 37.90 0.85
CA TRP A 13 -11.35 38.81 1.74
C TRP A 13 -10.07 39.35 1.10
N LEU A 14 -9.26 38.48 0.49
CA LEU A 14 -8.01 38.83 -0.16
C LEU A 14 -8.24 39.84 -1.30
N GLU A 15 -9.25 39.60 -2.13
CA GLU A 15 -9.61 40.52 -3.21
C GLU A 15 -10.04 41.90 -2.67
N SER A 16 -10.86 41.92 -1.61
CA SER A 16 -11.26 43.17 -0.96
C SER A 16 -10.06 43.92 -0.39
N GLU A 17 -9.13 43.22 0.26
CA GLU A 17 -7.97 43.81 0.93
C GLU A 17 -6.96 44.39 -0.07
N LEU A 18 -6.73 43.68 -1.19
CA LEU A 18 -5.90 44.18 -2.30
C LEU A 18 -6.45 45.49 -2.87
N ARG A 19 -7.77 45.57 -3.09
CA ARG A 19 -8.45 46.77 -3.61
C ARG A 19 -8.47 47.91 -2.59
N SER A 20 -8.77 47.63 -1.33
CA SER A 20 -8.95 48.66 -0.31
C SER A 20 -7.62 49.26 0.14
N THR A 21 -6.66 48.38 0.46
CA THR A 21 -5.45 48.71 1.21
C THR A 21 -4.28 48.97 0.29
N LEU A 22 -4.12 48.15 -0.76
CA LEU A 22 -3.00 48.26 -1.70
C LEU A 22 -3.36 48.93 -3.03
N LYS A 23 -4.64 49.24 -3.25
CA LYS A 23 -5.16 49.84 -4.49
C LYS A 23 -4.83 49.02 -5.75
N ILE A 24 -4.65 47.71 -5.58
CA ILE A 24 -4.41 46.76 -6.66
C ILE A 24 -5.77 46.24 -7.13
N ASP A 25 -6.15 46.56 -8.36
CA ASP A 25 -7.38 46.10 -9.01
C ASP A 25 -7.04 45.38 -10.32
N ASP A 26 -6.38 44.23 -10.18
CA ASP A 26 -6.07 43.35 -11.31
C ASP A 26 -6.44 41.90 -10.95
N ALA A 27 -7.43 41.38 -11.68
CA ALA A 27 -7.94 40.03 -11.47
C ALA A 27 -6.93 38.93 -11.84
N VAL A 28 -6.04 39.17 -12.81
CA VAL A 28 -4.99 38.22 -13.20
C VAL A 28 -3.95 38.13 -12.09
N MET A 29 -3.60 39.27 -11.51
CA MET A 29 -2.67 39.34 -10.38
C MET A 29 -3.25 38.68 -9.13
N PHE A 30 -4.55 38.86 -8.88
CA PHE A 30 -5.26 38.16 -7.81
C PHE A 30 -5.17 36.63 -7.98
N GLU A 31 -5.49 36.10 -9.16
CA GLU A 31 -5.41 34.66 -9.42
C GLU A 31 -3.97 34.13 -9.26
N TYR A 32 -2.98 34.88 -9.73
CA TYR A 32 -1.58 34.51 -9.57
C TYR A 32 -1.14 34.52 -8.10
N LEU A 33 -1.56 35.54 -7.33
CA LEU A 33 -1.28 35.63 -5.90
C LEU A 33 -1.91 34.48 -5.12
N VAL A 34 -3.17 34.13 -5.42
CA VAL A 34 -3.83 32.95 -4.83
C VAL A 34 -3.03 31.68 -5.15
N GLY A 35 -2.51 31.57 -6.38
CA GLY A 35 -1.62 30.48 -6.79
C GLY A 35 -0.34 30.40 -5.95
N ILE A 36 0.35 31.53 -5.73
CA ILE A 36 1.54 31.59 -4.88
C ILE A 36 1.22 31.15 -3.45
N ILE A 37 0.16 31.73 -2.86
CA ILE A 37 -0.27 31.43 -1.48
C ILE A 37 -0.54 29.93 -1.30
N ALA A 38 -1.16 29.29 -2.30
CA ALA A 38 -1.51 27.88 -2.26
C ALA A 38 -0.33 26.93 -2.54
N LEU A 39 0.71 27.38 -3.27
CA LEU A 39 1.86 26.56 -3.62
C LEU A 39 2.82 26.39 -2.45
N GLU A 40 3.02 27.45 -1.67
CA GLU A 40 4.02 27.45 -0.61
C GLU A 40 3.60 26.57 0.57
N SER A 41 4.55 25.76 1.03
CA SER A 41 4.29 24.71 2.04
C SER A 41 4.47 25.22 3.46
N SER A 42 5.40 26.14 3.69
CA SER A 42 5.61 26.77 4.99
C SER A 42 5.09 28.21 5.03
N ASP A 43 4.85 28.70 6.24
CA ASP A 43 4.37 30.06 6.46
C ASP A 43 5.45 31.12 6.17
N ASP A 44 6.71 30.78 6.41
CA ASP A 44 7.85 31.67 6.13
C ASP A 44 8.06 31.80 4.61
N GLU A 45 8.09 30.68 3.87
CA GLU A 45 8.16 30.70 2.40
C GLU A 45 6.97 31.44 1.80
N ARG A 46 5.75 31.21 2.33
CA ARG A 46 4.55 31.92 1.88
C ARG A 46 4.65 33.41 2.12
N ARG A 47 5.16 33.83 3.28
CA ARG A 47 5.37 35.24 3.58
C ARG A 47 6.33 35.86 2.57
N GLU A 48 7.50 35.25 2.39
CA GLU A 48 8.55 35.75 1.50
C GLU A 48 8.09 35.81 0.04
N ALA A 49 7.38 34.78 -0.44
CA ALA A 49 6.90 34.73 -1.82
C ALA A 49 5.83 35.81 -2.08
N VAL A 50 4.90 36.00 -1.14
CA VAL A 50 3.87 37.05 -1.26
C VAL A 50 4.49 38.44 -1.09
N GLU A 51 5.46 38.60 -0.20
CA GLU A 51 6.19 39.85 0.01
C GLU A 51 6.96 40.27 -1.25
N SER A 52 7.73 39.35 -1.83
CA SER A 52 8.48 39.59 -3.07
C SER A 52 7.54 40.01 -4.19
N PHE A 53 6.39 39.34 -4.32
CA PHE A 53 5.44 39.62 -5.39
C PHE A 53 4.73 40.97 -5.19
N ILE A 54 4.27 41.26 -3.97
CA ILE A 54 3.49 42.48 -3.71
C ILE A 54 4.37 43.71 -3.61
N SER A 55 5.60 43.60 -3.09
CA SER A 55 6.51 44.76 -2.99
C SER A 55 6.95 45.28 -4.35
N GLU A 56 6.88 44.47 -5.41
CA GLU A 56 7.10 44.93 -6.80
C GLU A 56 5.91 45.77 -7.34
N LEU A 57 4.73 45.66 -6.72
CA LEU A 57 3.48 46.24 -7.20
C LEU A 57 3.05 47.47 -6.41
N THR A 58 3.54 47.63 -5.19
CA THR A 58 3.16 48.71 -4.29
C THR A 58 4.33 49.17 -3.44
N ASP A 59 4.42 50.48 -3.23
CA ASP A 59 5.37 51.11 -2.32
C ASP A 59 4.82 51.24 -0.87
N VAL A 60 3.61 50.73 -0.62
CA VAL A 60 2.95 50.76 0.70
C VAL A 60 3.51 49.62 1.58
N PRO A 61 3.73 49.83 2.89
CA PRO A 61 4.15 48.76 3.80
C PRO A 61 3.13 47.60 3.84
N VAL A 62 3.63 46.38 3.61
CA VAL A 62 2.82 45.16 3.45
C VAL A 62 2.86 44.22 4.65
N ASP A 63 3.68 44.46 5.67
CA ASP A 63 3.87 43.55 6.81
C ASP A 63 2.57 43.10 7.48
N ALA A 64 1.69 44.05 7.80
CA ALA A 64 0.42 43.76 8.44
C ALA A 64 -0.55 42.98 7.53
N PHE A 65 -0.43 43.15 6.21
CA PHE A 65 -1.18 42.39 5.22
C PHE A 65 -0.63 40.95 5.15
N LEU A 66 0.68 40.79 5.08
CA LEU A 66 1.36 39.49 5.04
C LEU A 66 1.03 38.64 6.28
N ASP A 67 1.06 39.25 7.47
CA ASP A 67 0.67 38.58 8.72
C ASP A 67 -0.76 38.02 8.66
N GLN A 68 -1.70 38.80 8.11
CA GLN A 68 -3.08 38.38 7.97
C GLN A 68 -3.26 37.28 6.94
N VAL A 69 -2.56 37.38 5.79
CA VAL A 69 -2.59 36.35 4.74
C VAL A 69 -2.11 35.02 5.31
N VAL A 70 -0.93 35.01 5.95
CA VAL A 70 -0.34 33.81 6.53
C VAL A 70 -1.23 33.24 7.63
N SER A 71 -1.74 34.09 8.54
CA SER A 71 -2.61 33.67 9.63
C SER A 71 -3.90 33.00 9.13
N ARG A 72 -4.58 33.62 8.16
CA ARG A 72 -5.83 33.10 7.61
C ARG A 72 -5.60 31.83 6.81
N TRP A 73 -4.55 31.78 5.99
CA TRP A 73 -4.23 30.59 5.21
C TRP A 73 -3.85 29.41 6.11
N ARG A 74 -3.06 29.65 7.17
CA ARG A 74 -2.74 28.63 8.19
C ARG A 74 -4.01 28.00 8.77
N ALA A 75 -5.03 28.81 9.09
CA ALA A 75 -6.29 28.30 9.62
C ALA A 75 -7.00 27.35 8.64
N ILE A 76 -7.00 27.70 7.34
CA ILE A 76 -7.55 26.86 6.26
C ILE A 76 -6.79 25.54 6.16
N VAL A 77 -5.45 25.58 6.14
CA VAL A 77 -4.61 24.38 6.06
C VAL A 77 -4.86 23.44 7.25
N ILE A 78 -4.96 23.98 8.47
CA ILE A 78 -5.25 23.19 9.67
C ILE A 78 -6.63 22.52 9.56
N SER A 79 -7.65 23.27 9.12
CA SER A 79 -9.01 22.77 8.90
C SER A 79 -9.02 21.63 7.87
N GLN A 80 -8.32 21.81 6.75
CA GLN A 80 -8.19 20.79 5.70
C GLN A 80 -7.50 19.52 6.20
N GLN A 81 -6.42 19.65 6.95
CA GLN A 81 -5.72 18.51 7.53
C GLN A 81 -6.58 17.74 8.54
N ALA A 82 -7.40 18.44 9.34
CA ALA A 82 -8.34 17.81 10.25
C ALA A 82 -9.42 17.03 9.48
N ALA A 83 -10.04 17.65 8.48
CA ALA A 83 -11.06 17.01 7.64
C ALA A 83 -10.51 15.77 6.91
N GLU A 84 -9.27 15.83 6.42
CA GLU A 84 -8.61 14.71 5.75
C GLU A 84 -8.34 13.55 6.72
N LYS A 85 -7.88 13.83 7.94
CA LYS A 85 -7.69 12.80 8.96
C LYS A 85 -9.00 12.10 9.31
N ASP A 86 -10.09 12.84 9.44
CA ASP A 86 -11.41 12.27 9.71
C ASP A 86 -11.90 11.39 8.56
N ARG A 87 -11.67 11.83 7.31
CA ARG A 87 -11.97 11.03 6.12
C ARG A 87 -11.19 9.72 6.12
N GLN A 88 -9.89 9.78 6.35
CA GLN A 88 -9.03 8.59 6.40
C GLN A 88 -9.42 7.65 7.55
N ALA A 89 -9.80 8.18 8.71
CA ALA A 89 -10.28 7.38 9.84
C ALA A 89 -11.58 6.63 9.47
N LEU A 90 -12.52 7.30 8.80
CA LEU A 90 -13.76 6.69 8.34
C LEU A 90 -13.52 5.60 7.29
N GLU A 91 -12.61 5.84 6.35
CA GLU A 91 -12.24 4.84 5.34
C GLU A 91 -11.56 3.62 5.94
N ARG A 92 -10.64 3.83 6.89
CA ARG A 92 -10.01 2.73 7.65
C ARG A 92 -11.05 1.92 8.42
N LYS A 93 -12.00 2.57 9.07
CA LYS A 93 -13.09 1.89 9.77
C LYS A 93 -13.93 1.03 8.83
N LYS A 94 -14.32 1.57 7.67
CA LYS A 94 -15.06 0.82 6.64
C LYS A 94 -14.26 -0.35 6.07
N ALA A 95 -12.96 -0.17 5.86
CA ALA A 95 -12.07 -1.25 5.41
C ALA A 95 -11.99 -2.36 6.46
N GLN A 96 -11.83 -2.00 7.74
CA GLN A 96 -11.80 -2.96 8.84
C GLN A 96 -13.13 -3.73 8.95
N GLU A 97 -14.27 -3.04 8.87
CA GLU A 97 -15.59 -3.68 8.90
C GLU A 97 -15.77 -4.71 7.77
N LYS A 98 -15.23 -4.44 6.58
CA LYS A 98 -15.23 -5.40 5.45
C LYS A 98 -14.34 -6.60 5.73
N VAL A 99 -13.14 -6.39 6.27
CA VAL A 99 -12.23 -7.48 6.64
C VAL A 99 -12.86 -8.38 7.71
N ASP A 100 -13.46 -7.77 8.73
CA ASP A 100 -14.15 -8.49 9.79
C ASP A 100 -15.35 -9.28 9.26
N ALA A 101 -16.11 -8.71 8.32
CA ALA A 101 -17.23 -9.40 7.67
C ALA A 101 -16.76 -10.64 6.88
N ILE A 102 -15.70 -10.51 6.08
CA ILE A 102 -15.11 -11.63 5.32
C ILE A 102 -14.57 -12.69 6.27
N SER A 103 -13.90 -12.30 7.35
CA SER A 103 -13.38 -13.23 8.35
C SER A 103 -14.51 -14.00 9.06
N ARG A 104 -15.60 -13.32 9.41
CA ARG A 104 -16.81 -13.97 9.98
C ARG A 104 -17.45 -14.95 8.99
N GLU A 105 -17.53 -14.58 7.72
CA GLU A 105 -18.08 -15.47 6.68
C GLU A 105 -17.21 -16.71 6.49
N GLN A 106 -15.89 -16.55 6.40
CA GLN A 106 -14.95 -17.67 6.26
C GLN A 106 -14.97 -18.59 7.48
N THR A 107 -14.97 -18.03 8.69
CA THR A 107 -15.05 -18.83 9.92
C THR A 107 -16.38 -19.58 10.03
N ALA A 108 -17.49 -18.96 9.65
CA ALA A 108 -18.79 -19.62 9.59
C ALA A 108 -18.81 -20.75 8.54
N ALA A 109 -18.23 -20.53 7.37
CA ALA A 109 -18.14 -21.55 6.31
C ALA A 109 -17.30 -22.76 6.77
N ILE A 110 -16.13 -22.52 7.38
CA ILE A 110 -15.27 -23.58 7.93
C ILE A 110 -15.99 -24.35 9.04
N ALA A 111 -16.69 -23.65 9.94
CA ALA A 111 -17.47 -24.28 11.00
C ALA A 111 -18.61 -25.16 10.43
N ALA A 112 -19.29 -24.69 9.39
CA ALA A 112 -20.34 -25.45 8.70
C ALA A 112 -19.77 -26.69 7.98
N GLU A 113 -18.62 -26.56 7.32
CA GLU A 113 -17.92 -27.69 6.67
C GLU A 113 -17.45 -28.74 7.68
N MET A 114 -16.89 -28.31 8.82
CA MET A 114 -16.53 -29.21 9.91
C MET A 114 -17.76 -29.91 10.52
N ALA A 115 -18.89 -29.20 10.68
CA ALA A 115 -20.14 -29.79 11.15
C ALA A 115 -20.71 -30.80 10.15
N ALA A 116 -20.64 -30.52 8.85
CA ALA A 116 -21.07 -31.43 7.79
C ALA A 116 -20.15 -32.65 7.66
N SER A 117 -18.84 -32.48 7.92
CA SER A 117 -17.85 -33.57 7.97
C SER A 117 -18.00 -34.44 9.22
N ARG A 118 -18.59 -33.90 10.28
CA ARG A 118 -19.11 -34.63 11.45
C ARG A 118 -20.38 -35.43 11.14
N LYS A 119 -20.54 -35.90 9.90
CA LYS A 119 -21.53 -36.92 9.52
C LYS A 119 -21.50 -38.02 10.57
N GLU A 120 -22.69 -38.35 11.04
CA GLU A 120 -22.97 -39.31 12.12
C GLU A 120 -22.11 -40.56 11.94
N ILE A 121 -21.13 -40.74 12.83
CA ILE A 121 -20.40 -42.00 12.92
C ILE A 121 -21.46 -43.06 13.23
N SER A 122 -21.74 -43.91 12.25
CA SER A 122 -22.66 -45.04 12.41
C SER A 122 -22.27 -45.83 13.66
N PRO A 123 -23.22 -46.38 14.44
CA PRO A 123 -22.90 -47.19 15.62
C PRO A 123 -21.90 -48.31 15.33
N GLU A 124 -21.87 -48.85 14.11
CA GLU A 124 -20.88 -49.86 13.69
C GLU A 124 -19.47 -49.28 13.55
N GLU A 125 -19.34 -48.08 12.99
CA GLU A 125 -18.07 -47.41 12.76
C GLU A 125 -17.47 -46.89 14.07
N ARG A 126 -18.34 -46.48 15.01
CA ARG A 126 -17.96 -46.18 16.39
C ARG A 126 -17.46 -47.44 17.12
N LYS A 127 -18.14 -48.57 16.95
CA LYS A 127 -17.72 -49.86 17.53
C LYS A 127 -16.37 -50.33 16.98
N ARG A 128 -16.11 -50.15 15.67
CA ARG A 128 -14.80 -50.45 15.07
C ARG A 128 -13.70 -49.55 15.63
N ARG A 129 -13.96 -48.25 15.74
CA ARG A 129 -13.01 -47.29 16.33
C ARG A 129 -12.69 -47.65 17.78
N ASP A 130 -13.71 -47.94 18.58
CA ASP A 130 -13.54 -48.27 19.99
C ASP A 130 -12.79 -49.62 20.16
N ALA A 131 -13.04 -50.62 19.30
CA ALA A 131 -12.29 -51.88 19.29
C ALA A 131 -10.80 -51.70 18.92
N ILE A 132 -10.49 -50.80 17.98
CA ILE A 132 -9.10 -50.46 17.65
C ILE A 132 -8.43 -49.76 18.84
N LEU A 133 -9.12 -48.80 19.48
CA LEU A 133 -8.59 -48.12 20.67
C LEU A 133 -8.34 -49.10 21.82
N GLU A 134 -9.19 -50.11 21.99
CA GLU A 134 -9.01 -51.17 22.99
C GLU A 134 -7.84 -52.10 22.64
N GLN A 135 -7.63 -52.41 21.37
CA GLN A 135 -6.48 -53.21 20.91
C GLN A 135 -5.13 -52.51 21.16
N TYR A 136 -5.11 -51.18 21.16
CA TYR A 136 -3.92 -50.37 21.44
C TYR A 136 -3.94 -49.74 22.84
N ALA A 137 -4.94 -50.04 23.67
CA ALA A 137 -4.95 -49.66 25.07
C ALA A 137 -3.91 -50.52 25.79
N TYR A 138 -2.68 -50.02 25.83
CA TYR A 138 -1.59 -50.62 26.58
C TYR A 138 -1.99 -50.70 28.05
N ASP A 139 -2.08 -51.92 28.58
CA ASP A 139 -2.29 -52.17 30.00
C ASP A 139 -1.04 -51.71 30.74
N HIS A 140 -1.07 -50.51 31.33
CA HIS A 140 -0.06 -50.07 32.31
C HIS A 140 -0.32 -50.76 33.66
N GLY A 141 -0.35 -52.09 33.62
CA GLY A 141 -0.50 -52.98 34.77
C GLY A 141 0.68 -53.95 34.84
N SER A 142 1.71 -53.58 35.59
CA SER A 142 2.73 -54.50 36.15
C SER A 142 3.58 -55.31 35.16
N ASP A 143 4.70 -54.77 34.72
CA ASP A 143 6.00 -55.36 35.08
C ASP A 143 7.14 -54.36 34.82
N GLU A 144 7.98 -54.18 35.83
CA GLU A 144 9.31 -53.56 35.70
C GLU A 144 10.22 -54.58 35.02
N GLU A 145 10.38 -54.52 33.71
CA GLU A 145 11.56 -55.13 33.07
C GLU A 145 12.25 -54.11 32.16
N ASP A 146 13.50 -53.83 32.53
CA ASP A 146 14.46 -52.95 31.87
C ASP A 146 14.59 -53.27 30.38
N TYR A 147 14.13 -52.34 29.52
CA TYR A 147 14.51 -52.34 28.12
C TYR A 147 15.68 -51.36 27.92
N VAL A 148 16.88 -51.93 27.78
CA VAL A 148 18.06 -51.20 27.31
C VAL A 148 17.95 -51.10 25.78
N PRO A 149 17.90 -49.89 25.18
CA PRO A 149 17.88 -49.79 23.73
C PRO A 149 19.27 -50.11 23.20
N GLU A 150 19.36 -51.18 22.42
CA GLU A 150 20.52 -51.49 21.58
C GLU A 150 20.51 -50.53 20.39
N ASP A 151 21.54 -49.67 20.32
CA ASP A 151 21.83 -48.79 19.20
C ASP A 151 22.11 -49.66 17.96
N GLY A 152 21.17 -49.74 17.00
CA GLY A 152 21.37 -50.54 15.79
C GLY A 152 20.22 -50.50 14.79
N GLU A 153 20.50 -49.84 13.66
CA GLU A 153 19.85 -49.99 12.35
C GLU A 153 18.37 -49.58 12.22
N THR A 154 18.15 -48.49 11.47
CA THR A 154 16.85 -48.12 10.88
C THR A 154 16.48 -49.15 9.82
N ASP A 155 15.97 -50.29 10.25
CA ASP A 155 15.33 -51.26 9.37
C ASP A 155 13.98 -50.71 8.89
N ASP A 156 13.79 -50.75 7.56
CA ASP A 156 12.54 -50.44 6.87
C ASP A 156 11.43 -51.37 7.40
N ILE A 157 10.62 -50.87 8.34
CA ILE A 157 9.49 -51.61 8.90
C ILE A 157 8.42 -51.79 7.80
N PRO A 158 8.08 -53.03 7.38
CA PRO A 158 7.10 -53.25 6.33
C PRO A 158 5.73 -52.68 6.73
N GLY A 159 5.24 -51.70 5.97
CA GLY A 159 3.94 -51.05 6.21
C GLY A 159 4.02 -49.62 6.74
N ILE A 160 5.21 -49.11 7.07
CA ILE A 160 5.43 -47.70 7.40
C ILE A 160 6.14 -47.05 6.21
N ALA A 161 5.46 -46.11 5.55
CA ALA A 161 6.07 -45.37 4.44
C ALA A 161 7.25 -44.54 4.94
N ALA A 162 8.38 -44.59 4.21
CA ALA A 162 9.57 -43.83 4.52
C ALA A 162 9.28 -42.33 4.64
N ASN A 163 9.99 -41.66 5.56
CA ASN A 163 9.82 -40.24 5.80
C ASN A 163 10.36 -39.42 4.61
N ASN A 164 9.44 -38.89 3.80
CA ASN A 164 9.78 -38.09 2.61
C ASN A 164 9.90 -36.58 2.90
N ASN A 165 9.82 -36.14 4.16
CA ASN A 165 9.82 -34.72 4.49
C ASN A 165 11.14 -34.04 4.09
N GLN A 166 12.26 -34.73 4.26
CA GLN A 166 13.57 -34.21 3.88
C GLN A 166 13.69 -34.06 2.35
N ALA A 167 13.17 -35.01 1.58
CA ALA A 167 13.14 -34.94 0.12
C ALA A 167 12.23 -33.80 -0.37
N MET A 168 11.03 -33.67 0.22
CA MET A 168 10.10 -32.59 -0.12
C MET A 168 10.68 -31.20 0.16
N VAL A 169 11.38 -31.02 1.28
CA VAL A 169 12.03 -29.75 1.62
C VAL A 169 13.18 -29.44 0.65
N ALA A 170 13.99 -30.44 0.29
CA ALA A 170 15.07 -30.27 -0.68
C ALA A 170 14.54 -29.88 -2.07
N ASP A 171 13.49 -30.53 -2.55
CA ASP A 171 12.85 -30.23 -3.83
C ASP A 171 12.23 -28.83 -3.84
N TYR A 172 11.60 -28.43 -2.74
CA TYR A 172 11.04 -27.08 -2.58
C TYR A 172 12.12 -25.99 -2.70
N HIS A 173 13.25 -26.15 -2.01
CA HIS A 173 14.37 -25.21 -2.11
C HIS A 173 15.00 -25.18 -3.51
N LEU A 174 15.08 -26.33 -4.18
CA LEU A 174 15.59 -26.41 -5.55
C LEU A 174 14.66 -25.68 -6.53
N GLN A 175 13.35 -25.88 -6.42
CA GLN A 175 12.35 -25.20 -7.23
C GLN A 175 12.39 -23.68 -7.02
N GLN A 176 12.50 -23.20 -5.78
CA GLN A 176 12.67 -21.77 -5.52
C GLN A 176 13.92 -21.20 -6.19
N ARG A 177 15.05 -21.90 -6.12
CA ARG A 177 16.30 -21.44 -6.76
C ARG A 177 16.16 -21.40 -8.29
N MET A 178 15.49 -22.37 -8.89
CA MET A 178 15.23 -22.39 -10.33
C MET A 178 14.28 -21.28 -10.77
N GLN A 179 13.21 -21.03 -10.01
CA GLN A 179 12.27 -19.95 -10.27
C GLN A 179 12.95 -18.59 -10.19
N ALA A 180 13.72 -18.33 -9.13
CA ALA A 180 14.45 -17.07 -8.97
C ALA A 180 15.44 -16.81 -10.12
N LYS A 181 16.12 -17.87 -10.60
CA LYS A 181 17.02 -17.77 -11.75
C LYS A 181 16.26 -17.46 -13.05
N ALA A 182 15.14 -18.15 -13.29
CA ALA A 182 14.31 -17.93 -14.47
C ALA A 182 13.69 -16.53 -14.50
N GLU A 183 13.21 -16.03 -13.36
CA GLU A 183 12.68 -14.67 -13.23
C GLU A 183 13.76 -13.61 -13.47
N HIS A 184 14.97 -13.83 -12.93
CA HIS A 184 16.09 -12.92 -13.17
C HIS A 184 16.49 -12.89 -14.64
N GLU A 185 16.63 -14.04 -15.30
CA GLU A 185 16.94 -14.13 -16.72
C GLU A 185 15.84 -13.48 -17.58
N GLN A 186 14.56 -13.69 -17.23
CA GLN A 186 13.44 -13.05 -17.91
C GLN A 186 13.46 -11.53 -17.75
N LYS A 187 13.78 -11.02 -16.56
CA LYS A 187 13.91 -9.58 -16.31
C LYS A 187 15.04 -8.98 -17.13
N VAL A 188 16.23 -9.61 -17.13
CA VAL A 188 17.38 -9.17 -17.93
C VAL A 188 17.04 -9.15 -19.43
N ALA A 189 16.34 -10.17 -19.92
CA ALA A 189 15.91 -10.22 -21.32
C ALA A 189 14.91 -9.12 -21.68
N ARG A 190 13.94 -8.83 -20.79
CA ARG A 190 12.97 -7.74 -20.98
C ARG A 190 13.66 -6.37 -20.97
N ASP A 191 14.53 -6.14 -20.00
CA ASP A 191 15.26 -4.87 -19.87
C ASP A 191 16.15 -4.63 -21.09
N LYS A 192 16.84 -5.67 -21.58
CA LYS A 192 17.64 -5.60 -22.81
C LYS A 192 16.78 -5.31 -24.05
N ALA A 193 15.67 -6.01 -24.22
CA ALA A 193 14.76 -5.79 -25.35
C ALA A 193 14.15 -4.37 -25.34
N GLN A 194 13.85 -3.83 -24.17
CA GLN A 194 13.37 -2.45 -24.02
C GLN A 194 14.45 -1.44 -24.42
N GLN A 195 15.69 -1.60 -23.93
CA GLN A 195 16.80 -0.73 -24.29
C GLN A 195 17.07 -0.73 -25.80
N ASP A 196 17.04 -1.90 -26.45
CA ASP A 196 17.26 -2.02 -27.89
C ASP A 196 16.11 -1.36 -28.68
N ARG A 197 14.88 -1.48 -28.21
CA ARG A 197 13.71 -0.81 -28.79
C ARG A 197 13.82 0.71 -28.70
N GLU A 198 14.17 1.24 -27.53
CA GLU A 198 14.35 2.68 -27.32
C GLU A 198 15.49 3.26 -28.17
N LYS A 199 16.61 2.53 -28.30
CA LYS A 199 17.71 2.92 -29.19
C LYS A 199 17.27 2.97 -30.65
N ALA A 200 16.56 1.94 -31.13
CA ALA A 200 16.06 1.89 -32.50
C ALA A 200 15.05 3.00 -32.80
N GLU A 201 14.18 3.35 -31.84
CA GLU A 201 13.24 4.47 -31.99
C GLU A 201 13.97 5.82 -32.03
N ARG A 202 14.97 6.04 -31.16
CA ARG A 202 15.80 7.26 -31.19
C ARG A 202 16.53 7.42 -32.52
N GLU A 203 17.08 6.35 -33.09
CA GLU A 203 17.73 6.39 -34.40
C GLU A 203 16.74 6.68 -35.53
N LYS A 204 15.55 6.07 -35.52
CA LYS A 204 14.50 6.36 -36.50
C LYS A 204 14.03 7.81 -36.42
N VAL A 205 13.90 8.37 -35.23
CA VAL A 205 13.56 9.79 -35.03
C VAL A 205 14.66 10.69 -35.58
N LYS A 206 15.94 10.43 -35.26
CA LYS A 206 17.09 11.18 -35.82
C LYS A 206 17.15 11.13 -37.35
N GLN A 207 16.88 9.97 -37.96
CA GLN A 207 16.84 9.84 -39.42
C GLN A 207 15.65 10.58 -40.05
N ARG A 208 14.50 10.64 -39.36
CA ARG A 208 13.32 11.37 -39.81
C ARG A 208 13.53 12.88 -39.73
N THR A 209 14.13 13.39 -38.66
CA THR A 209 14.42 14.83 -38.49
C THR A 209 15.46 15.33 -39.50
N GLN A 210 16.57 14.61 -39.69
CA GLN A 210 17.59 14.97 -40.70
C GLN A 210 17.05 14.97 -42.14
N LYS A 211 16.11 14.08 -42.47
CA LYS A 211 15.44 14.06 -43.78
C LYS A 211 14.48 15.24 -43.99
N GLN A 212 13.86 15.76 -42.92
CA GLN A 212 13.00 16.94 -43.01
C GLN A 212 13.82 18.22 -43.18
N GLU A 213 14.96 18.34 -42.52
CA GLU A 213 15.86 19.51 -42.66
C GLU A 213 16.47 19.58 -44.07
N ARG A 214 16.93 18.44 -44.63
CA ARG A 214 17.41 18.36 -46.03
C ARG A 214 16.35 18.65 -47.10
N ARG A 215 15.06 18.59 -46.76
CA ARG A 215 13.94 18.95 -47.66
C ARG A 215 13.51 20.41 -47.51
N ARG A 216 13.96 21.11 -46.46
CA ARG A 216 13.64 22.51 -46.19
C ARG A 216 14.74 23.48 -46.65
N MET A 217 15.94 22.98 -46.96
CA MET A 217 16.94 23.67 -47.79
C MET A 217 16.70 23.34 -49.25
#